data_AF-A0A2X4Y444-F1
#
_entry.id   AF-A0A2X4Y444-F1
#
_cell.length_a   1.000
_cell.length_b   1.000
_cell.length_c   1.000
_cell.angle_alpha   90.00
_cell.angle_beta   90.00
_cell.angle_gamma   90.00
#
_symmetry.space_group_name_H-M   'P 1'
#
loop_
_entity.id
_entity.type
_entity.pdbx_description
1 polymer ?
#
loop_
_entity_poly.entity_id
_entity_poly.type
_entity_poly.pdbx_seq_one_letter_code
_entity_poly.pdbx_strand_id
1 'polypeptide(L)'
;MAMVLPGVSYDETLLTQASNDDPVTMPLFIGYTLRDVASDTTIPTMQPVSVGSLTQANSLFGQRGTLAYSLRHFFENGGRQCYVLSLGPGQGEPAAHLQDLIAALQAPQMLETLLADDKTGLVLVPELSELNEVNTFEGADTAEVDVDALWYQGWQALLTLCRQARSALRCWSYRTPRRTP
;
A
#
# COMPACT_ATOMS: atom_id res chain seq x y z
N MET A 1 5.46 -39.37 29.94
CA MET A 1 6.35 -38.20 29.81
C MET A 1 7.34 -38.50 28.70
N ALA A 2 7.11 -37.96 27.50
CA ALA A 2 8.04 -38.13 26.39
C ALA A 2 9.20 -37.13 26.57
N MET A 3 10.44 -37.64 26.55
CA MET A 3 11.63 -36.79 26.59
C MET A 3 11.76 -36.04 25.26
N VAL A 4 11.79 -34.70 25.33
CA VAL A 4 12.08 -33.84 24.18
C VAL A 4 13.58 -33.94 23.91
N LEU A 5 13.96 -34.33 22.69
CA LEU A 5 15.35 -34.37 22.26
C LEU A 5 15.81 -32.95 21.93
N PRO A 6 16.79 -32.37 22.66
CA PRO A 6 17.41 -31.12 22.24
C PRO A 6 18.20 -31.39 20.95
N GLY A 7 17.83 -30.70 19.88
CA GLY A 7 18.45 -30.82 18.57
C GLY A 7 18.39 -29.49 17.81
N VAL A 8 19.07 -29.42 16.68
CA VAL A 8 18.98 -28.29 15.76
C VAL A 8 17.96 -28.66 14.69
N SER A 9 16.81 -27.99 14.69
CA SER A 9 15.83 -28.05 13.60
C SER A 9 16.11 -26.91 12.62
N TYR A 10 15.85 -27.14 11.33
CA TYR A 10 15.84 -26.11 10.32
C TYR A 10 14.39 -25.89 9.88
N ASP A 11 13.88 -24.68 10.11
CA ASP A 11 12.55 -24.26 9.70
C ASP A 11 12.67 -22.95 8.93
N GLU A 12 11.93 -22.83 7.82
CA GLU A 12 11.83 -21.60 7.03
C GLU A 12 10.83 -20.59 7.64
N THR A 13 10.66 -20.64 8.96
CA THR A 13 9.76 -19.74 9.69
C THR A 13 10.38 -18.34 9.83
N LEU A 14 9.56 -17.32 9.58
CA LEU A 14 9.96 -15.91 9.63
C LEU A 14 10.49 -15.51 11.01
N LEU A 15 11.77 -15.15 11.10
CA LEU A 15 12.31 -14.40 12.22
C LEU A 15 12.06 -12.91 11.97
N THR A 16 11.24 -12.28 12.82
CA THR A 16 10.90 -10.87 12.68
C THR A 16 12.14 -10.00 12.84
N GLN A 17 12.49 -9.25 11.79
CA GLN A 17 13.57 -8.27 11.85
C GLN A 17 13.16 -7.10 12.75
N ALA A 18 14.13 -6.46 13.42
CA ALA A 18 13.85 -5.37 14.36
C ALA A 18 13.05 -4.24 13.69
N SER A 19 11.92 -3.86 14.31
CA SER A 19 11.06 -2.76 13.88
C SER A 19 11.85 -1.46 13.82
N ASN A 20 11.75 -0.72 12.72
CA ASN A 20 12.42 0.57 12.57
C ASN A 20 11.40 1.68 12.88
N ASP A 21 11.64 2.44 13.94
CA ASP A 21 10.70 3.43 14.48
C ASP A 21 10.95 4.83 13.89
N ASP A 22 10.92 4.94 12.55
CA ASP A 22 10.97 6.22 11.85
C ASP A 22 9.70 6.44 11.03
N PRO A 23 8.65 7.08 11.63
CA PRO A 23 7.38 7.27 10.96
C PRO A 23 7.46 8.25 9.78
N VAL A 24 8.48 9.11 9.70
CA VAL A 24 8.56 10.16 8.66
C VAL A 24 9.05 9.61 7.32
N THR A 25 9.98 8.66 7.36
CA THR A 25 10.55 8.03 6.15
C THR A 25 9.85 6.72 5.77
N MET A 26 8.84 6.32 6.54
CA MET A 26 8.13 5.08 6.33
C MET A 26 7.17 5.18 5.11
N PRO A 27 7.36 4.34 4.07
CA PRO A 27 6.50 4.33 2.91
C PRO A 27 5.21 3.54 3.15
N LEU A 28 4.11 4.09 2.67
CA LEU A 28 2.81 3.48 2.53
C LEU A 28 2.55 3.20 1.05
N PHE A 29 2.59 1.93 0.67
CA PHE A 29 2.20 1.46 -0.65
C PHE A 29 0.69 1.25 -0.67
N ILE A 30 -0.01 1.99 -1.53
CA ILE A 30 -1.43 1.80 -1.78
C ILE A 30 -1.58 1.10 -3.12
N GLY A 31 -2.28 -0.02 -3.14
CA GLY A 31 -2.51 -0.79 -4.35
C GLY A 31 -3.58 -1.84 -4.18
N TYR A 32 -3.96 -2.44 -5.29
CA TYR A 32 -4.84 -3.58 -5.30
C TYR A 32 -4.03 -4.84 -5.02
N THR A 33 -4.63 -5.73 -4.24
CA THR A 33 -4.02 -7.01 -3.89
C THR A 33 -4.64 -8.09 -4.73
N LEU A 34 -3.83 -8.93 -5.35
CA LEU A 34 -4.34 -10.12 -6.01
C LEU A 34 -4.89 -11.07 -4.96
N ARG A 35 -6.09 -11.59 -5.21
CA ARG A 35 -6.65 -12.66 -4.40
C ARG A 35 -5.97 -13.96 -4.80
N ASP A 36 -4.90 -14.32 -4.11
CA ASP A 36 -4.29 -15.62 -4.33
C ASP A 36 -5.14 -16.71 -3.66
N VAL A 37 -5.71 -17.62 -4.46
CA VAL A 37 -6.64 -18.67 -4.02
C VAL A 37 -5.93 -19.71 -3.12
N ALA A 38 -4.59 -19.66 -3.07
CA ALA A 38 -3.74 -20.60 -2.33
C ALA A 38 -3.46 -20.20 -0.87
N SER A 39 -3.65 -18.93 -0.50
CA SER A 39 -3.35 -18.43 0.84
C SER A 39 -4.65 -18.11 1.59
N ASP A 40 -4.97 -18.90 2.61
CA ASP A 40 -6.16 -18.73 3.49
C ASP A 40 -6.09 -17.45 4.37
N THR A 41 -5.10 -16.59 4.12
CA THR A 41 -4.85 -15.34 4.84
C THR A 41 -5.73 -14.24 4.28
N THR A 42 -6.81 -13.91 5.00
CA THR A 42 -7.67 -12.79 4.64
C THR A 42 -6.94 -11.47 4.93
N ILE A 43 -6.47 -10.78 3.89
CA ILE A 43 -5.87 -9.44 4.04
C ILE A 43 -6.99 -8.45 4.36
N PRO A 44 -6.90 -7.67 5.45
CA PRO A 44 -7.89 -6.65 5.74
C PRO A 44 -7.82 -5.54 4.68
N THR A 45 -8.96 -5.27 4.03
CA THR A 45 -9.11 -4.16 3.08
C THR A 45 -9.18 -2.83 3.83
N MET A 46 -8.59 -1.78 3.27
CA MET A 46 -8.53 -0.44 3.88
C MET A 46 -7.86 -0.38 5.26
N GLN A 47 -6.98 -1.34 5.56
CA GLN A 47 -6.14 -1.30 6.76
C GLN A 47 -4.66 -1.38 6.36
N PRO A 48 -3.80 -0.45 6.83
CA PRO A 48 -2.36 -0.57 6.63
C PRO A 48 -1.80 -1.81 7.33
N VAL A 49 -1.16 -2.69 6.56
CA VAL A 49 -0.47 -3.88 7.05
C VAL A 49 1.03 -3.62 7.05
N SER A 50 1.70 -3.88 8.18
CA SER A 50 3.14 -3.70 8.28
C SER A 50 3.89 -4.89 7.69
N VAL A 51 4.84 -4.60 6.81
CA VAL A 51 5.68 -5.59 6.11
C VAL A 51 7.14 -5.27 6.40
N GLY A 52 7.80 -6.18 7.12
CA GLY A 52 9.19 -6.02 7.54
C GLY A 52 10.20 -6.80 6.70
N SER A 53 9.75 -7.66 5.78
CA SER A 53 10.66 -8.44 4.92
C SER A 53 10.01 -8.82 3.59
N LEU A 54 10.84 -9.09 2.59
CA LEU A 54 10.41 -9.58 1.28
C LEU A 54 9.65 -10.91 1.39
N THR A 55 10.10 -11.83 2.24
CA THR A 55 9.44 -13.12 2.44
C THR A 55 8.04 -12.95 3.02
N GLN A 56 7.86 -12.01 3.96
CA GLN A 56 6.53 -11.64 4.49
C GLN A 56 5.67 -10.96 3.42
N ALA A 57 6.24 -10.12 2.56
CA ALA A 57 5.52 -9.52 1.44
C ALA A 57 4.98 -10.60 0.50
N ASN A 58 5.81 -11.59 0.16
CA ASN A 58 5.47 -12.68 -0.75
C ASN A 58 4.40 -13.62 -0.16
N SER A 59 4.40 -13.85 1.16
CA SER A 59 3.39 -14.70 1.80
C SER A 59 2.03 -14.01 1.93
N LEU A 60 2.02 -12.68 2.09
CA LEU A 60 0.79 -11.89 2.19
C LEU A 60 0.19 -11.55 0.83
N PHE A 61 0.99 -10.99 -0.08
CA PHE A 61 0.52 -10.41 -1.34
C PHE A 61 0.83 -11.27 -2.57
N GLY A 62 1.49 -12.41 -2.38
CA GLY A 62 1.96 -13.25 -3.48
C GLY A 62 3.24 -12.70 -4.13
N GLN A 63 3.70 -13.40 -5.17
CA GLN A 63 4.96 -13.10 -5.87
C GLN A 63 4.75 -12.40 -7.22
N ARG A 64 3.50 -12.20 -7.63
CA ARG A 64 3.12 -11.71 -8.97
C ARG A 64 2.23 -10.48 -8.83
N GLY A 65 2.29 -9.60 -9.83
CA GLY A 65 1.53 -8.34 -9.86
C GLY A 65 2.40 -7.12 -9.60
N THR A 66 1.91 -5.95 -10.01
CA THR A 66 2.64 -4.68 -9.97
C THR A 66 3.06 -4.30 -8.55
N LEU A 67 2.17 -4.48 -7.57
CA LEU A 67 2.47 -4.25 -6.16
C LEU A 67 3.55 -5.21 -5.63
N ALA A 68 3.48 -6.50 -5.94
CA ALA A 68 4.46 -7.50 -5.50
C ALA A 68 5.85 -7.23 -6.08
N TYR A 69 5.95 -6.85 -7.36
CA TYR A 69 7.23 -6.46 -7.96
C TYR A 69 7.78 -5.17 -7.37
N SER A 70 6.92 -4.19 -7.07
CA SER A 70 7.31 -2.94 -6.42
C SER A 70 7.88 -3.18 -5.03
N LEU A 71 7.24 -4.05 -4.23
CA LEU A 71 7.73 -4.45 -2.92
C LEU A 71 9.07 -5.19 -3.02
N ARG A 72 9.21 -6.10 -3.99
CA ARG A 72 10.50 -6.78 -4.25
C ARG A 72 11.61 -5.78 -4.52
N HIS A 73 11.39 -4.84 -5.45
CA HIS A 73 12.36 -3.81 -5.74
C HIS A 73 12.66 -2.91 -4.53
N PHE A 74 11.68 -2.60 -3.69
CA PHE A 74 11.90 -1.83 -2.48
C PHE A 74 12.86 -2.53 -1.50
N PHE A 75 12.64 -3.81 -1.20
CA PHE A 75 13.52 -4.57 -0.30
C PHE A 75 14.90 -4.84 -0.91
N GLU A 76 14.98 -5.09 -2.22
CA GLU A 76 16.26 -5.26 -2.94
C GLU A 76 17.10 -3.97 -2.93
N ASN A 77 16.46 -2.80 -2.92
CA ASN A 77 17.13 -1.50 -2.79
C ASN A 77 17.49 -1.13 -1.34
N GLY A 78 17.41 -2.08 -0.39
CA GLY A 78 17.75 -1.85 1.01
C GLY A 78 16.63 -1.26 1.86
N GLY A 79 15.38 -1.30 1.37
CA GLY A 79 14.20 -1.02 2.18
C GLY A 79 14.12 -1.96 3.37
N ARG A 80 13.83 -1.42 4.57
CA ARG A 80 13.78 -2.20 5.82
C ARG A 80 12.35 -2.58 6.20
N GLN A 81 11.45 -1.60 6.16
CA GLN A 81 10.07 -1.78 6.56
C GLN A 81 9.19 -0.90 5.67
N CYS A 82 8.00 -1.37 5.38
CA CYS A 82 6.98 -0.62 4.66
C CYS A 82 5.59 -0.98 5.20
N TYR A 83 4.63 -0.12 4.92
CA TYR A 83 3.23 -0.42 5.11
C TYR A 83 2.56 -0.58 3.75
N VAL A 84 1.60 -1.49 3.69
CA VAL A 84 0.80 -1.73 2.49
C VAL A 84 -0.66 -1.58 2.85
N LEU A 85 -1.37 -0.70 2.14
CA LEU A 85 -2.81 -0.54 2.24
C LEU A 85 -3.45 -1.20 1.03
N SER A 86 -4.20 -2.28 1.29
CA SER A 86 -4.96 -2.97 0.26
C SER A 86 -6.28 -2.27 -0.01
N LEU A 87 -6.54 -1.94 -1.28
CA LEU A 87 -7.84 -1.44 -1.74
C LEU A 87 -8.87 -2.55 -1.99
N GLY A 88 -8.45 -3.82 -1.92
CA GLY A 88 -9.26 -4.99 -2.26
C GLY A 88 -8.73 -5.72 -3.51
N PRO A 89 -9.51 -6.69 -4.02
CA PRO A 89 -9.17 -7.42 -5.24
C PRO A 89 -9.38 -6.52 -6.45
N GLY A 90 -8.29 -6.15 -7.12
CA GLY A 90 -8.34 -5.50 -8.43
C GLY A 90 -8.84 -6.50 -9.46
N GLN A 91 -9.94 -6.18 -10.14
CA GLN A 91 -10.49 -7.00 -11.23
C GLN A 91 -10.96 -6.09 -12.36
N GLY A 92 -10.58 -6.42 -13.60
CA GLY A 92 -11.11 -5.75 -14.78
C GLY A 92 -10.05 -5.46 -15.84
N GLU A 93 -10.49 -4.78 -16.90
CA GLU A 93 -9.60 -4.23 -17.93
C GLU A 93 -8.70 -3.14 -17.33
N PRO A 94 -7.43 -3.01 -17.79
CA PRO A 94 -6.46 -2.08 -17.21
C PRO A 94 -6.95 -0.62 -17.12
N ALA A 95 -7.68 -0.17 -18.15
CA ALA A 95 -8.19 1.20 -18.19
C ALA A 95 -9.32 1.47 -17.17
N ALA A 96 -10.20 0.49 -16.95
CA ALA A 96 -11.26 0.60 -15.94
C ALA A 96 -10.69 0.50 -14.52
N HIS A 97 -9.73 -0.42 -14.32
CA HIS A 97 -9.02 -0.62 -13.07
C HIS A 97 -8.32 0.67 -12.58
N LEU A 98 -7.70 1.42 -13.50
CA LEU A 98 -7.04 2.69 -13.18
C LEU A 98 -8.01 3.83 -12.84
N GLN A 99 -9.19 3.86 -13.47
CA GLN A 99 -10.23 4.81 -13.09
C GLN A 99 -10.80 4.49 -11.70
N ASP A 100 -11.04 3.21 -11.42
CA ASP A 100 -11.49 2.74 -10.11
C ASP A 100 -10.43 3.02 -9.03
N LEU A 101 -9.14 2.90 -9.35
CA LEU A 101 -8.03 3.31 -8.47
C LEU A 101 -8.13 4.78 -8.08
N ILE A 102 -8.30 5.68 -9.06
CA ILE A 102 -8.41 7.12 -8.79
C ILE A 102 -9.67 7.41 -7.97
N ALA A 103 -10.80 6.77 -8.28
CA ALA A 103 -12.03 6.89 -7.51
C ALA A 103 -11.85 6.42 -6.05
N ALA A 104 -11.15 5.31 -5.83
CA ALA A 104 -10.84 4.78 -4.51
C ALA A 104 -9.92 5.72 -3.70
N LEU A 105 -8.95 6.39 -4.36
CA LEU A 105 -8.09 7.40 -3.72
C LEU A 105 -8.88 8.66 -3.31
N GLN A 106 -9.90 9.04 -4.08
CA GLN A 106 -10.76 10.18 -3.78
C GLN A 106 -11.84 9.86 -2.74
N ALA A 107 -12.04 8.59 -2.40
CA ALA A 107 -13.04 8.15 -1.44
C ALA A 107 -12.73 8.68 -0.02
N PRO A 108 -13.74 9.13 0.74
CA PRO A 108 -13.53 9.71 2.08
C PRO A 108 -12.91 8.71 3.07
N GLN A 109 -13.16 7.41 2.88
CA GLN A 109 -12.58 6.35 3.70
C GLN A 109 -11.04 6.33 3.61
N MET A 110 -10.46 6.69 2.45
CA MET A 110 -9.00 6.79 2.29
C MET A 110 -8.43 7.83 3.25
N LEU A 111 -9.08 8.99 3.34
CA LEU A 111 -8.67 10.04 4.26
C LEU A 111 -8.81 9.60 5.72
N GLU A 112 -9.90 8.93 6.10
CA GLU A 112 -10.07 8.43 7.47
C GLU A 112 -8.96 7.45 7.87
N THR A 113 -8.59 6.54 6.97
CA THR A 113 -7.51 5.57 7.22
C THR A 113 -6.15 6.26 7.37
N LEU A 114 -5.84 7.23 6.51
CA LEU A 114 -4.59 8.01 6.57
C LEU A 114 -4.53 8.94 7.79
N LEU A 115 -5.68 9.42 8.29
CA LEU A 115 -5.73 10.22 9.50
C LEU A 115 -5.59 9.39 10.78
N ALA A 116 -6.05 8.14 10.74
CA ALA A 116 -5.90 7.20 11.84
C ALA A 116 -4.48 6.60 11.91
N ASP A 117 -3.73 6.63 10.80
CA ASP A 117 -2.36 6.14 10.74
C ASP A 117 -1.35 7.25 11.06
N ASP A 118 -0.58 7.06 12.13
CA ASP A 118 0.52 7.93 12.55
C ASP A 118 1.91 7.33 12.25
N LYS A 119 1.95 6.17 11.61
CA LYS A 119 3.17 5.38 11.41
C LYS A 119 3.81 5.55 10.04
N THR A 120 3.12 6.21 9.12
CA THR A 120 3.57 6.39 7.74
C THR A 120 3.71 7.86 7.38
N GLY A 121 4.73 8.17 6.58
CA GLY A 121 5.09 9.54 6.22
C GLY A 121 5.16 9.78 4.72
N LEU A 122 5.24 8.72 3.91
CA LEU A 122 5.35 8.79 2.46
C LEU A 122 4.24 7.97 1.81
N VAL A 123 3.32 8.63 1.10
CA VAL A 123 2.26 7.97 0.34
C VAL A 123 2.75 7.66 -1.06
N LEU A 124 2.60 6.41 -1.49
CA LEU A 124 3.04 5.93 -2.81
C LEU A 124 1.99 5.02 -3.45
N VAL A 125 1.72 5.23 -4.74
CA VAL A 125 0.82 4.39 -5.55
C VAL A 125 1.60 3.89 -6.77
N PRO A 126 2.15 2.66 -6.74
CA PRO A 126 2.96 2.14 -7.85
C PRO A 126 2.14 1.85 -9.12
N GLU A 127 0.85 1.56 -9.00
CA GLU A 127 -0.02 1.15 -10.12
C GLU A 127 -0.34 2.29 -11.10
N LEU A 128 -0.16 3.56 -10.70
CA LEU A 128 -0.26 4.69 -11.64
C LEU A 128 0.72 4.57 -12.82
N SER A 129 1.81 3.79 -12.68
CA SER A 129 2.75 3.54 -13.77
C SER A 129 2.13 2.77 -14.94
N GLU A 130 1.04 2.02 -14.73
CA GLU A 130 0.33 1.27 -15.77
C GLU A 130 -0.39 2.19 -16.77
N LEU A 131 -0.64 3.46 -16.40
CA LEU A 131 -1.14 4.49 -17.33
C LEU A 131 -0.21 4.71 -18.52
N ASN A 132 1.09 4.39 -18.38
CA ASN A 132 2.04 4.50 -19.50
C ASN A 132 1.76 3.47 -20.60
N GLU A 133 1.19 2.32 -20.26
CA GLU A 133 0.88 1.25 -21.23
C GLU A 133 -0.43 1.51 -21.96
N VAL A 134 -1.36 2.25 -21.34
CA VAL A 134 -2.63 2.66 -21.97
C VAL A 134 -2.39 3.53 -23.21
N ASN A 135 -1.32 4.33 -23.22
CA ASN A 135 -0.92 5.16 -24.36
C ASN A 135 -0.38 4.36 -25.56
N THR A 136 0.07 3.12 -25.36
CA THR A 136 0.69 2.31 -26.43
C THR A 136 -0.28 1.43 -27.20
N PHE A 137 -1.53 1.29 -26.77
CA PHE A 137 -2.57 0.60 -27.52
C PHE A 137 -3.22 1.53 -28.56
N GLU A 138 -2.40 2.09 -29.45
CA GLU A 138 -2.88 2.70 -30.70
C GLU A 138 -3.44 1.59 -31.60
N GLY A 139 -4.75 1.34 -31.58
CA GLY A 139 -5.34 0.44 -32.58
C GLY A 139 -6.73 -0.14 -32.36
N ALA A 140 -7.44 0.15 -31.27
CA ALA A 140 -8.80 -0.37 -31.08
C ALA A 140 -9.79 0.73 -30.69
N ASP A 141 -10.92 0.69 -31.37
CA ASP A 141 -12.10 1.58 -31.41
C ASP A 141 -12.83 1.75 -30.06
N THR A 142 -12.11 1.95 -28.97
CA THR A 142 -12.65 2.09 -27.61
C THR A 142 -12.49 3.52 -27.12
N ALA A 143 -13.60 4.08 -26.62
CA ALA A 143 -13.78 5.43 -26.09
C ALA A 143 -12.47 6.10 -25.65
N GLU A 144 -12.16 7.22 -26.27
CA GLU A 144 -11.00 8.09 -26.04
C GLU A 144 -10.84 8.40 -24.54
N VAL A 145 -10.13 7.52 -23.82
CA VAL A 145 -9.77 7.74 -22.43
C VAL A 145 -8.64 8.77 -22.43
N ASP A 146 -8.93 9.97 -21.97
CA ASP A 146 -7.95 11.04 -21.85
C ASP A 146 -6.94 10.69 -20.74
N VAL A 147 -5.80 10.11 -21.16
CA VAL A 147 -4.74 9.63 -20.26
C VAL A 147 -4.07 10.80 -19.52
N ASP A 148 -3.97 11.98 -20.15
CA ASP A 148 -3.41 13.17 -19.52
C ASP A 148 -4.33 13.65 -18.39
N ALA A 149 -5.65 13.60 -18.59
CA ALA A 149 -6.62 13.91 -17.55
C ALA A 149 -6.53 12.91 -16.38
N LEU A 150 -6.39 11.61 -16.65
CA LEU A 150 -6.25 10.59 -15.59
C LEU A 150 -4.96 10.79 -14.78
N TRP A 151 -3.84 11.10 -15.45
CA TRP A 151 -2.60 11.44 -14.77
C TRP A 151 -2.79 12.65 -13.85
N TYR A 152 -3.35 13.73 -14.37
CA TYR A 152 -3.59 14.94 -13.59
C TYR A 152 -4.48 14.68 -12.38
N GLN A 153 -5.58 13.93 -12.56
CA GLN A 153 -6.50 13.56 -11.48
C GLN A 153 -5.84 12.69 -10.42
N GLY A 154 -5.03 11.70 -10.82
CA GLY A 154 -4.27 10.85 -9.90
C GLY A 154 -3.28 11.66 -9.05
N TRP A 155 -2.51 12.55 -9.68
CA TRP A 155 -1.59 13.45 -8.97
C TRP A 155 -2.33 14.39 -8.03
N GLN A 156 -3.43 15.00 -8.47
CA GLN A 156 -4.21 15.92 -7.65
C GLN A 156 -4.83 15.21 -6.43
N ALA A 157 -5.33 13.98 -6.60
CA ALA A 157 -5.85 13.18 -5.50
C ALA A 157 -4.78 12.93 -4.43
N LEU A 158 -3.60 12.46 -4.84
CA LEU A 158 -2.48 12.21 -3.92
C LEU A 158 -2.01 13.46 -3.18
N LEU A 159 -1.84 14.56 -3.91
CA LEU A 159 -1.43 15.83 -3.30
C LEU A 159 -2.47 16.36 -2.31
N THR A 160 -3.76 16.16 -2.59
CA THR A 160 -4.85 16.57 -1.72
C THR A 160 -4.88 15.74 -0.44
N LEU A 161 -4.73 14.41 -0.55
CA LEU A 161 -4.61 13.49 0.59
C LEU A 161 -3.43 13.87 1.49
N CYS A 162 -2.24 14.04 0.92
CA CYS A 162 -1.04 14.45 1.65
C CYS A 162 -1.22 15.80 2.36
N ARG A 163 -1.87 16.77 1.70
CA ARG A 163 -2.16 18.09 2.29
C ARG A 163 -3.11 17.97 3.49
N GLN A 164 -4.18 17.18 3.34
CA GLN A 164 -5.19 17.01 4.38
C GLN A 164 -4.63 16.24 5.59
N ALA A 165 -3.92 15.13 5.36
CA ALA A 165 -3.27 14.36 6.42
C ALA A 165 -2.29 15.20 7.25
N ARG A 166 -1.47 16.02 6.59
CA ARG A 166 -0.50 16.89 7.27
C ARG A 166 -1.14 18.06 8.01
N SER A 167 -2.24 18.59 7.51
CA SER A 167 -3.01 19.66 8.16
C SER A 167 -3.73 19.17 9.42
N ALA A 168 -4.25 17.93 9.39
CA ALA A 168 -4.92 17.31 10.52
C ALA A 168 -3.95 16.94 11.65
N LEU A 169 -2.74 16.44 11.32
CA LEU A 169 -1.66 16.20 12.29
C LEU A 169 -1.25 17.49 13.02
N ARG A 170 -1.21 18.63 12.31
CA ARG A 170 -0.96 19.94 12.93
C ARG A 170 -2.14 20.41 13.79
N CYS A 171 -3.39 20.23 13.35
CA CYS A 171 -4.57 20.61 14.13
C CYS A 171 -4.77 19.75 15.39
N TRP A 172 -4.44 18.46 15.36
CA TRP A 172 -4.45 17.59 16.53
C TRP A 172 -3.39 17.99 17.57
N SER A 173 -2.21 18.44 17.13
CA SER A 173 -1.16 18.95 18.03
C SER A 173 -1.63 20.17 18.87
N TYR A 174 -2.54 20.99 18.33
CA TYR A 174 -3.11 22.14 19.07
C TYR A 174 -4.34 21.81 19.92
N ARG A 175 -4.83 20.56 19.90
CA ARG A 175 -6.01 20.13 20.67
C ARG A 175 -5.60 19.18 21.81
N THR A 176 -4.55 19.51 22.55
CA THR A 176 -4.37 18.98 23.91
C THR A 176 -5.26 19.79 24.86
N PRO A 177 -6.22 19.16 25.58
CA PRO A 177 -6.99 19.89 26.58
C PRO A 177 -6.04 20.31 27.70
N ARG A 178 -5.88 21.63 27.89
CA ARG A 178 -5.33 22.19 29.13
C ARG A 178 -6.11 21.57 30.28
N ARG A 179 -5.47 20.71 31.07
CA ARG A 179 -5.90 20.42 32.44
C ARG A 179 -5.91 21.76 33.18
N THR A 180 -7.09 22.30 33.43
CA THR A 180 -7.30 23.42 34.35
C THR A 180 -7.09 22.93 35.79
N PRO A 181 -6.67 23.85 36.69
CA PRO A 181 -6.11 23.55 38.01
C PRO A 181 -7.09 22.88 38.98
#